data_AF-A0A960TMX4-F1
#
_entry.id   AF-A0A960TMX4-F1
#
_cell.length_a   1.000
_cell.length_b   1.000
_cell.length_c   1.000
_cell.angle_alpha   90.00
_cell.angle_beta   90.00
_cell.angle_gamma   90.00
#
_symmetry.space_group_name_H-M   'P 1'
#
loop_
_entity.id
_entity.type
_entity.pdbx_description
1 polymer ?
#
loop_
_entity_poly.entity_id
_entity_poly.type
_entity_poly.pdbx_seq_one_letter_code
_entity_poly.pdbx_strand_id
1 'polypeptide(L)'
;MKVKCKFNSKNNLPSSLKSTYPISLDSLDLIVGSEYIVYSVSFIKDALRYSVCDSNYTYWPRYRQAFLFDIIDDRPSRYWIVKDHFSNDLFSAIFAFKEWALEDRFYDNLIDGKSKEVELFKLYKEKMDLEFGDFSIELSAEVLDSAWVLCPSCHDAWECSNVVDELIKCANCKEIVKNPRVVGS
;
A
#
# COMPACT_ATOMS: atom_id res chain seq x y z
N MET A 1 -5.83 2.20 2.45
CA MET A 1 -5.46 2.05 3.86
C MET A 1 -4.01 2.46 4.01
N LYS A 2 -3.75 3.37 4.95
CA LYS A 2 -2.39 3.79 5.33
C LYS A 2 -2.15 3.48 6.79
N VAL A 3 -0.89 3.14 7.09
CA VAL A 3 -0.45 2.81 8.44
C VAL A 3 0.84 3.54 8.78
N LYS A 4 1.04 3.87 10.05
CA LYS A 4 2.25 4.48 10.57
C LYS A 4 3.03 3.47 11.40
N CYS A 5 4.30 3.28 11.09
CA CYS A 5 5.14 2.33 11.82
C CYS A 5 5.36 2.82 13.27
N LYS A 6 5.07 1.94 14.22
CA LYS A 6 5.24 2.15 15.66
C LYS A 6 6.45 1.37 16.21
N PHE A 7 6.69 0.18 15.66
CA PHE A 7 7.76 -0.70 16.10
C PHE A 7 8.51 -1.28 14.90
N ASN A 8 9.85 -1.26 14.96
CA ASN A 8 10.71 -1.77 13.89
C ASN A 8 11.76 -2.79 14.37
N SER A 9 11.73 -3.19 15.63
CA SER A 9 12.64 -4.21 16.17
C SER A 9 12.03 -4.89 17.36
N LYS A 10 12.54 -6.07 17.71
CA LYS A 10 12.15 -6.76 18.95
C LYS A 10 12.35 -5.87 20.17
N ASN A 11 13.43 -5.08 20.21
CA ASN A 11 13.78 -4.26 21.38
C ASN A 11 12.70 -3.22 21.72
N ASN A 12 12.06 -2.67 20.68
CA ASN A 12 11.04 -1.63 20.83
C ASN A 12 9.65 -2.18 21.14
N LEU A 13 9.47 -3.51 21.20
CA LEU A 13 8.17 -4.10 21.52
C LEU A 13 7.88 -4.10 23.03
N PRO A 14 6.61 -3.90 23.43
CA PRO A 14 6.12 -4.18 24.77
C PRO A 14 6.45 -5.62 25.22
N SER A 15 6.74 -5.80 26.51
CA SER A 15 7.10 -7.12 27.08
C SER A 15 6.04 -8.19 26.85
N SER A 16 4.75 -7.82 26.84
CA SER A 16 3.62 -8.71 26.55
C SER A 16 3.63 -9.28 25.12
N LEU A 17 4.13 -8.52 24.15
CA LEU A 17 4.25 -8.96 22.75
C LEU A 17 5.51 -9.79 22.51
N LYS A 18 6.60 -9.51 23.23
CA LYS A 18 7.88 -10.25 23.14
C LYS A 18 7.74 -11.72 23.53
N SER A 19 6.89 -12.04 24.51
CA SER A 19 6.62 -13.41 24.94
C SER A 19 5.66 -14.15 24.00
N THR A 20 4.74 -13.42 23.37
CA THR A 20 3.68 -13.98 22.51
C THR A 20 4.19 -14.29 21.11
N TYR A 21 5.07 -13.43 20.57
CA TYR A 21 5.64 -13.59 19.24
C TYR A 21 7.16 -13.74 19.33
N PRO A 22 7.72 -14.94 19.09
CA PRO A 22 9.17 -15.12 18.98
C PRO A 22 9.64 -14.49 17.67
N ILE A 23 9.74 -13.17 17.65
CA ILE A 23 10.24 -12.41 16.51
C ILE A 23 11.76 -12.54 16.54
N SER A 24 12.30 -13.30 15.60
CA SER A 24 13.73 -13.41 15.35
C SER A 24 14.17 -12.30 14.38
N LEU A 25 13.97 -11.03 14.74
CA LEU A 25 14.42 -9.91 13.91
C LEU A 25 15.03 -8.82 14.79
N ASP A 26 16.34 -8.70 14.70
CA ASP A 26 17.12 -7.60 15.29
C ASP A 26 16.81 -6.26 14.62
N SER A 27 16.38 -6.29 13.34
CA SER A 27 15.92 -5.13 12.57
C SER A 27 14.85 -5.56 11.56
N LEU A 28 13.68 -4.94 11.62
CA LEU A 28 12.73 -4.91 10.52
C LEU A 28 13.12 -3.70 9.67
N ASP A 29 13.11 -3.82 8.34
CA ASP A 29 13.43 -2.74 7.39
C ASP A 29 12.35 -1.63 7.35
N LEU A 30 11.78 -1.32 8.50
CA LEU A 30 10.75 -0.32 8.75
C LEU A 30 11.36 0.85 9.54
N ILE A 31 10.88 2.04 9.24
CA ILE A 31 11.30 3.28 9.91
C ILE A 31 10.16 3.70 10.83
N VAL A 32 10.43 3.76 12.15
CA VAL A 32 9.43 4.21 13.12
C VAL A 32 9.02 5.64 12.80
N GLY A 33 7.71 5.90 12.80
CA GLY A 33 7.12 7.18 12.45
C GLY A 33 6.87 7.38 10.96
N SER A 34 7.39 6.53 10.07
CA SER A 34 7.09 6.60 8.64
C SER A 34 5.72 6.00 8.32
N GLU A 35 5.09 6.56 7.29
CA GLU A 35 3.81 6.12 6.75
C GLU A 35 4.02 5.10 5.63
N TYR A 36 3.13 4.13 5.54
CA TYR A 36 3.16 3.06 4.56
C TYR A 36 1.76 2.80 4.02
N ILE A 37 1.67 2.56 2.71
CA ILE A 37 0.46 2.03 2.09
C ILE A 37 0.41 0.53 2.30
N VAL A 38 -0.76 0.04 2.70
CA VAL A 38 -1.02 -1.40 2.79
C VAL A 38 -1.52 -1.89 1.45
N TYR A 39 -0.80 -2.81 0.81
CA TYR A 39 -1.17 -3.38 -0.48
C TYR A 39 -2.06 -4.62 -0.37
N SER A 40 -1.93 -5.34 0.74
CA SER A 40 -2.73 -6.52 1.06
C SER A 40 -2.83 -6.72 2.57
N VAL A 41 -3.96 -7.24 3.03
CA VAL A 41 -4.15 -7.72 4.41
C VAL A 41 -4.31 -9.24 4.34
N SER A 42 -3.52 -9.97 5.13
CA SER A 42 -3.71 -11.42 5.30
C SER A 42 -4.01 -11.74 6.75
N PHE A 43 -4.96 -12.65 6.93
CA PHE A 43 -5.30 -13.25 8.21
C PHE A 43 -5.13 -14.77 8.07
N ILE A 44 -4.10 -15.33 8.69
CA ILE A 44 -3.77 -16.76 8.60
C ILE A 44 -3.33 -17.22 9.98
N LYS A 45 -3.96 -18.27 10.52
CA LYS A 45 -3.63 -18.85 11.85
C LYS A 45 -3.57 -17.78 12.95
N ASP A 46 -4.65 -17.00 13.05
CA ASP A 46 -4.81 -15.91 14.03
C ASP A 46 -3.78 -14.76 13.93
N ALA A 47 -3.00 -14.73 12.85
CA ALA A 47 -2.02 -13.67 12.62
C ALA A 47 -2.51 -12.72 11.52
N LEU A 48 -2.87 -11.50 11.93
CA LEU A 48 -3.12 -10.39 11.01
C LEU A 48 -1.80 -9.78 10.54
N ARG A 49 -1.61 -9.69 9.23
CA ARG A 49 -0.42 -9.11 8.61
C ARG A 49 -0.80 -8.14 7.50
N TYR A 50 -0.01 -7.08 7.39
CA TYR A 50 -0.08 -6.09 6.31
C TYR A 50 1.09 -6.29 5.36
N SER A 51 0.83 -6.23 4.07
CA SER A 51 1.87 -6.19 3.05
C SER A 51 2.21 -4.74 2.74
N VAL A 52 3.46 -4.34 2.97
CA VAL A 52 3.96 -2.96 2.79
C VAL A 52 5.26 -2.95 1.99
N CYS A 53 5.52 -1.86 1.26
CA CYS A 53 6.82 -1.60 0.66
C CYS A 53 7.70 -0.90 1.69
N ASP A 54 8.69 -1.63 2.23
CA ASP A 54 9.57 -1.15 3.28
C ASP A 54 10.84 -0.46 2.72
N SER A 55 11.80 -0.09 3.57
CA SER A 55 12.99 0.66 3.10
C SER A 55 13.89 -0.14 2.16
N ASN A 56 13.78 -1.48 2.17
CA ASN A 56 14.50 -2.38 1.29
C ASN A 56 13.61 -2.91 0.16
N TYR A 57 12.53 -2.20 -0.15
CA TYR A 57 11.66 -2.52 -1.28
C TYR A 57 12.44 -2.50 -2.60
N THR A 58 12.24 -3.55 -3.40
CA THR A 58 12.80 -3.67 -4.75
C THR A 58 11.66 -3.77 -5.77
N TYR A 59 10.89 -4.86 -5.73
CA TYR A 59 9.76 -5.08 -6.65
C TYR A 59 8.57 -5.84 -6.04
N TRP A 60 8.64 -6.23 -4.77
CA TRP A 60 7.53 -6.88 -4.08
C TRP A 60 7.39 -6.33 -2.65
N PRO A 61 6.15 -6.22 -2.14
CA PRO A 61 5.90 -5.80 -0.77
C PRO A 61 6.14 -6.98 0.17
N ARG A 62 6.44 -6.70 1.44
CA ARG A 62 6.69 -7.74 2.44
C ARG A 62 5.59 -7.75 3.48
N TYR A 63 5.15 -8.96 3.85
CA TYR A 63 4.25 -9.11 5.00
C TYR A 63 4.96 -8.74 6.31
N ARG A 64 4.26 -7.92 7.08
CA ARG A 64 4.63 -7.43 8.40
C ARG A 64 3.43 -7.56 9.34
N GLN A 65 3.70 -7.78 10.61
CA GLN A 65 2.68 -8.04 11.60
C GLN A 65 1.89 -6.74 11.85
N ALA A 66 0.57 -6.84 11.87
CA ALA A 66 -0.30 -5.66 11.97
C ALA A 66 -0.03 -4.82 13.24
N PHE A 67 0.33 -5.45 14.36
CA PHE A 67 0.64 -4.76 15.62
C PHE A 67 1.88 -3.86 15.55
N LEU A 68 2.68 -3.93 14.48
CA LEU A 68 3.83 -3.06 14.27
C LEU A 68 3.42 -1.63 13.87
N PHE A 69 2.15 -1.41 13.56
CA PHE A 69 1.66 -0.16 12.99
C PHE A 69 0.40 0.35 13.70
N ASP A 70 0.23 1.67 13.69
CA ASP A 70 -1.04 2.33 13.97
C ASP A 70 -1.74 2.65 12.62
N ILE A 71 -3.06 2.46 12.53
CA ILE A 71 -3.83 2.81 11.33
C ILE A 71 -4.04 4.32 11.33
N ILE A 72 -3.68 5.00 10.24
CA ILE A 72 -3.85 6.45 10.06
C ILE A 72 -4.86 6.81 8.96
N ASP A 73 -5.17 5.84 8.09
CA ASP A 73 -6.26 5.90 7.12
C ASP A 73 -6.84 4.47 7.00
N ASP A 74 -8.08 4.29 7.44
CA ASP A 74 -8.75 2.99 7.54
C ASP A 74 -9.55 2.61 6.29
N ARG A 75 -9.58 3.47 5.27
CA ARG A 75 -10.32 3.21 4.04
C ARG A 75 -9.69 2.03 3.30
N PRO A 76 -10.44 0.97 2.99
CA PRO A 76 -9.92 -0.12 2.16
C PRO A 76 -9.63 0.41 0.74
N SER A 77 -8.64 -0.18 0.07
CA SER A 77 -8.41 0.12 -1.35
C SER A 77 -9.62 -0.30 -2.17
N ARG A 78 -10.00 0.50 -3.18
CA ARG A 78 -11.09 0.14 -4.10
C ARG A 78 -10.74 -1.06 -4.98
N TYR A 79 -9.46 -1.41 -5.06
CA TYR A 79 -8.99 -2.57 -5.81
C TYR A 79 -9.03 -3.86 -4.99
N TRP A 80 -9.25 -3.78 -3.68
CA TRP A 80 -9.32 -4.97 -2.85
C TRP A 80 -10.60 -5.77 -3.09
N ILE A 81 -10.42 -7.08 -3.21
CA ILE A 81 -11.46 -8.09 -3.02
C ILE A 81 -11.09 -8.96 -1.83
N VAL A 82 -12.07 -9.70 -1.33
CA VAL A 82 -11.87 -10.67 -0.25
C VAL A 82 -11.90 -12.07 -0.81
N LYS A 83 -10.90 -12.88 -0.51
CA LYS A 83 -10.95 -14.35 -0.63
C LYS A 83 -10.74 -14.93 0.76
N ASP A 84 -11.75 -15.62 1.25
CA ASP A 84 -11.64 -16.45 2.44
C ASP A 84 -11.39 -17.90 2.06
N HIS A 85 -10.82 -18.63 3.00
CA HIS A 85 -10.62 -20.06 2.90
C HIS A 85 -10.87 -20.68 4.27
N PHE A 86 -11.66 -21.73 4.29
CA PHE A 86 -11.92 -22.51 5.49
C PHE A 86 -11.50 -23.94 5.22
N SER A 87 -10.53 -24.43 5.98
CA SER A 87 -10.02 -25.80 5.86
C SER A 87 -9.52 -26.32 7.19
N ASN A 88 -9.91 -27.55 7.56
CA ASN A 88 -9.53 -28.20 8.81
C ASN A 88 -9.71 -27.31 10.06
N ASP A 89 -10.88 -26.66 10.16
CA ASP A 89 -11.24 -25.70 11.23
C ASP A 89 -10.34 -24.46 11.34
N LEU A 90 -9.48 -24.21 10.35
CA LEU A 90 -8.69 -23.00 10.23
C LEU A 90 -9.33 -22.06 9.22
N PHE A 91 -9.71 -20.89 9.70
CA PHE A 91 -10.11 -19.76 8.87
C PHE A 91 -8.87 -18.98 8.42
N SER A 92 -8.83 -18.65 7.13
CA SER A 92 -7.93 -17.63 6.60
C SER A 92 -8.67 -16.71 5.64
N ALA A 93 -8.18 -15.48 5.54
CA ALA A 93 -8.69 -14.50 4.59
C ALA A 93 -7.55 -13.64 4.04
N ILE A 94 -7.70 -13.23 2.79
CA ILE A 94 -6.84 -12.23 2.13
C ILE A 94 -7.70 -11.13 1.54
N PHE A 95 -7.28 -9.89 1.77
CA PHE A 95 -7.79 -8.68 1.15
C PHE A 95 -6.69 -8.15 0.24
N ALA A 96 -6.87 -8.25 -1.06
CA ALA A 96 -5.87 -7.84 -2.05
C ALA A 96 -6.55 -7.59 -3.40
N PHE A 97 -5.81 -7.07 -4.39
CA PHE A 97 -6.33 -7.03 -5.75
C PHE A 97 -6.59 -8.43 -6.31
N LYS A 98 -7.48 -8.48 -7.32
CA LYS A 98 -8.08 -9.71 -7.82
C LYS A 98 -7.09 -10.83 -8.08
N GLU A 99 -6.03 -10.58 -8.84
CA GLU A 99 -5.04 -11.59 -9.22
C GLU A 99 -4.29 -12.12 -7.99
N TRP A 100 -3.91 -11.24 -7.06
CA TRP A 100 -3.24 -11.65 -5.82
C TRP A 100 -4.18 -12.45 -4.91
N ALA A 101 -5.42 -12.02 -4.76
CA ALA A 101 -6.37 -12.73 -3.91
C ALA A 101 -6.73 -14.10 -4.51
N LEU A 102 -7.03 -14.20 -5.81
CA LEU A 102 -7.61 -15.41 -6.41
C LEU A 102 -6.57 -16.43 -6.88
N GLU A 103 -5.41 -16.02 -7.37
CA GLU A 103 -4.40 -16.96 -7.90
C GLU A 103 -3.49 -17.46 -6.76
N ASP A 104 -3.61 -18.76 -6.43
CA ASP A 104 -2.96 -19.35 -5.24
C ASP A 104 -1.45 -19.14 -5.15
N ARG A 105 -0.76 -19.01 -6.29
CA ARG A 105 0.70 -18.84 -6.37
C ARG A 105 1.14 -17.42 -6.72
N PHE A 106 0.23 -16.44 -6.77
CA PHE A 106 0.58 -15.08 -7.20
C PHE A 106 1.72 -14.50 -6.37
N TYR A 107 1.61 -14.55 -5.04
CA TYR A 107 2.61 -13.94 -4.15
C TYR A 107 3.96 -14.67 -4.21
N ASP A 108 3.95 -16.00 -4.30
CA ASP A 108 5.17 -16.79 -4.43
C ASP A 108 5.87 -16.48 -5.75
N ASN A 109 5.10 -16.44 -6.86
CA ASN A 109 5.63 -16.05 -8.17
C ASN A 109 6.15 -14.61 -8.18
N LEU A 110 5.49 -13.70 -7.45
CA LEU A 110 5.94 -12.32 -7.28
C LEU A 110 7.29 -12.29 -6.54
N ILE A 111 7.45 -13.04 -5.45
CA ILE A 111 8.73 -13.16 -4.73
C ILE A 111 9.82 -13.76 -5.63
N ASP A 112 9.45 -14.76 -6.44
CA ASP A 112 10.35 -15.42 -7.41
C ASP A 112 10.71 -14.52 -8.61
N GLY A 113 10.18 -13.29 -8.68
CA GLY A 113 10.47 -12.33 -9.73
C GLY A 113 9.87 -12.71 -11.09
N LYS A 114 8.78 -13.45 -11.11
CA LYS A 114 8.07 -13.78 -12.36
C LYS A 114 7.51 -12.51 -12.99
N SER A 115 7.81 -12.30 -14.27
CA SER A 115 7.54 -11.03 -14.97
C SER A 115 6.07 -10.63 -14.93
N LYS A 116 5.15 -11.58 -15.16
CA LYS A 116 3.69 -11.34 -15.10
C LYS A 116 3.29 -10.74 -13.75
N GLU A 117 3.66 -11.39 -12.65
CA GLU A 117 3.27 -10.98 -11.30
C GLU A 117 3.96 -9.68 -10.87
N VAL A 118 5.23 -9.48 -11.24
CA VAL A 118 5.96 -8.22 -11.00
C VAL A 118 5.31 -7.05 -11.73
N GLU A 119 4.97 -7.21 -13.01
CA GLU A 119 4.31 -6.17 -13.80
C GLU A 119 2.90 -5.85 -13.28
N LEU A 120 2.13 -6.89 -12.92
CA LEU A 120 0.81 -6.71 -12.30
C LEU A 120 0.90 -6.00 -10.96
N PHE A 121 1.83 -6.42 -10.08
CA PHE A 121 2.02 -5.74 -8.80
C PHE A 121 2.42 -4.28 -8.99
N LYS A 122 3.35 -3.99 -9.93
CA LYS A 122 3.75 -2.61 -10.23
C LYS A 122 2.57 -1.74 -10.68
N LEU A 123 1.71 -2.28 -11.53
CA LEU A 123 0.49 -1.60 -11.99
C LEU A 123 -0.47 -1.30 -10.84
N TYR A 124 -0.76 -2.29 -9.99
CA TYR A 124 -1.67 -2.08 -8.85
C TYR A 124 -1.05 -1.20 -7.78
N LYS A 125 0.26 -1.30 -7.54
CA LYS A 125 0.99 -0.41 -6.64
C LYS A 125 0.82 1.04 -7.07
N GLU A 126 1.06 1.37 -8.34
CA GLU A 126 0.88 2.73 -8.84
C GLU A 126 -0.57 3.21 -8.65
N LYS A 127 -1.56 2.38 -8.96
CA LYS A 127 -2.97 2.73 -8.74
C LYS A 127 -3.30 2.98 -7.26
N MET A 128 -2.84 2.11 -6.37
CA MET A 128 -3.08 2.20 -4.93
C MET A 128 -2.31 3.35 -4.28
N ASP A 129 -1.12 3.67 -4.80
CA ASP A 129 -0.32 4.83 -4.38
C ASP A 129 -1.02 6.15 -4.64
N LEU A 130 -1.87 6.21 -5.66
CA LEU A 130 -2.62 7.41 -6.01
C LEU A 130 -3.94 7.56 -5.22
N GLU A 131 -4.45 6.48 -4.61
CA GLU A 131 -5.73 6.50 -3.90
C GLU A 131 -5.69 7.35 -2.63
N PHE A 132 -4.56 7.39 -1.94
CA PHE A 132 -4.44 7.98 -0.61
C PHE A 132 -3.49 9.17 -0.66
N GLY A 133 -3.93 10.30 -0.13
CA GLY A 133 -3.14 11.52 -0.06
C GLY A 133 -1.87 11.32 0.76
N ASP A 134 -0.86 12.12 0.42
CA ASP A 134 0.38 12.22 1.15
C ASP A 134 0.56 13.68 1.62
N PHE A 135 0.63 13.87 2.93
CA PHE A 135 0.80 15.18 3.54
C PHE A 135 2.16 15.80 3.19
N SER A 136 3.15 15.00 2.77
CA SER A 136 4.46 15.49 2.32
C SER A 136 4.45 16.05 0.90
N ILE A 137 3.44 15.73 0.09
CA ILE A 137 3.29 16.30 -1.26
C ILE A 137 2.65 17.67 -1.10
N GLU A 138 3.38 18.74 -1.41
CA GLU A 138 2.87 20.12 -1.32
C GLU A 138 2.25 20.60 -2.63
N LEU A 139 2.78 20.12 -3.76
CA LEU A 139 2.34 20.52 -5.09
C LEU A 139 0.93 19.99 -5.41
N SER A 140 0.11 20.86 -5.99
CA SER A 140 -1.20 20.51 -6.54
C SER A 140 -1.22 20.88 -8.01
N ALA A 141 -1.85 20.03 -8.83
CA ALA A 141 -2.17 20.46 -10.20
C ALA A 141 -3.18 21.62 -10.17
N GLU A 142 -3.23 22.39 -11.24
CA GLU A 142 -4.24 23.43 -11.43
C GLU A 142 -5.34 22.93 -12.37
N VAL A 143 -6.60 23.22 -12.04
CA VAL A 143 -7.73 22.85 -12.91
C VAL A 143 -7.83 23.85 -14.06
N LEU A 144 -7.74 23.35 -15.29
CA LEU A 144 -7.96 24.17 -16.49
C LEU A 144 -9.44 24.15 -16.91
N ASP A 145 -10.04 22.95 -16.94
CA ASP A 145 -11.47 22.77 -17.24
C ASP A 145 -12.04 21.52 -16.52
N SER A 146 -13.12 20.90 -17.01
CA SER A 146 -13.72 19.69 -16.41
C SER A 146 -12.86 18.42 -16.54
N ALA A 147 -12.01 18.34 -17.57
CA ALA A 147 -11.24 17.15 -17.89
C ALA A 147 -9.72 17.40 -17.91
N TRP A 148 -9.25 18.63 -17.88
CA TRP A 148 -7.84 18.98 -18.02
C TRP A 148 -7.28 19.62 -16.77
N VAL A 149 -6.03 19.28 -16.48
CA VAL A 149 -5.24 19.85 -15.40
C VAL A 149 -3.87 20.27 -15.92
N LEU A 150 -3.23 21.24 -15.24
CA LEU A 150 -1.91 21.76 -15.55
C LEU A 150 -0.88 21.30 -14.50
N CYS A 151 0.30 20.87 -14.96
CA CYS A 151 1.36 20.40 -14.07
C CYS A 151 2.08 21.59 -13.45
N PRO A 152 2.21 21.68 -12.11
CA PRO A 152 2.92 22.80 -11.49
C PRO A 152 4.44 22.73 -11.75
N SER A 153 4.96 21.55 -12.10
CA SER A 153 6.40 21.34 -12.29
C SER A 153 6.85 21.61 -13.73
N CYS A 154 6.16 21.04 -14.74
CA CYS A 154 6.55 21.18 -16.14
C CYS A 154 5.63 22.08 -16.98
N HIS A 155 4.55 22.59 -16.40
CA HIS A 155 3.54 23.42 -17.08
C HIS A 155 2.90 22.76 -18.30
N ASP A 156 2.95 21.43 -18.37
CA ASP A 156 2.24 20.66 -19.39
C ASP A 156 0.81 20.36 -18.93
N ALA A 157 -0.13 20.43 -19.86
CA ALA A 157 -1.53 20.13 -19.61
C ALA A 157 -1.82 18.68 -20.02
N TRP A 158 -2.60 17.96 -19.23
CA TRP A 158 -3.07 16.63 -19.61
C TRP A 158 -4.50 16.38 -19.17
N GLU A 159 -5.14 15.44 -19.87
CA GLU A 159 -6.47 14.99 -19.53
C GLU A 159 -6.43 14.17 -18.22
N CYS A 160 -7.11 14.66 -17.20
CA CYS A 160 -7.35 14.04 -15.93
C CYS A 160 -8.77 14.36 -15.46
N SER A 161 -9.70 13.47 -15.81
CA SER A 161 -11.08 13.45 -15.29
C SER A 161 -11.20 12.64 -13.99
N ASN A 162 -10.07 12.28 -13.37
CA ASN A 162 -10.05 11.51 -12.14
C ASN A 162 -10.53 12.38 -10.98
N VAL A 163 -11.61 11.95 -10.32
CA VAL A 163 -12.23 12.65 -9.19
C VAL A 163 -12.18 11.83 -7.90
N VAL A 164 -11.43 10.73 -7.89
CA VAL A 164 -11.46 9.76 -6.79
C VAL A 164 -10.07 9.53 -6.21
N ASP A 165 -9.02 9.54 -7.03
CA ASP A 165 -7.63 9.44 -6.54
C ASP A 165 -7.19 10.79 -5.96
N GLU A 166 -6.72 10.79 -4.72
CA GLU A 166 -6.25 12.00 -4.03
C GLU A 166 -4.94 12.54 -4.62
N LEU A 167 -4.20 11.70 -5.34
CA LEU A 167 -3.00 12.07 -6.06
C LEU A 167 -3.15 11.73 -7.55
N ILE A 168 -2.45 12.48 -8.39
CA ILE A 168 -2.40 12.24 -9.84
C ILE A 168 -0.97 12.36 -10.34
N LYS A 169 -0.67 11.62 -11.41
CA LYS A 169 0.64 11.59 -12.04
C LYS A 169 0.62 12.34 -13.36
N CYS A 170 1.54 13.29 -13.53
CA CYS A 170 1.67 14.03 -14.78
C CYS A 170 2.00 13.08 -15.95
N ALA A 171 1.27 13.21 -17.07
CA ALA A 171 1.50 12.40 -18.26
C ALA A 171 2.88 12.62 -18.90
N ASN A 172 3.46 13.81 -18.73
CA ASN A 172 4.73 14.20 -19.34
C ASN A 172 5.93 13.96 -18.40
N CYS A 173 6.06 14.73 -17.31
CA CYS A 173 7.23 14.64 -16.42
C CYS A 173 7.16 13.52 -15.38
N LYS A 174 6.02 12.83 -15.26
CA LYS A 174 5.76 11.74 -14.31
C LYS A 174 5.76 12.13 -12.83
N GLU A 175 5.81 13.43 -12.53
CA GLU A 175 5.66 13.96 -11.17
C GLU A 175 4.29 13.57 -10.58
N ILE A 176 4.27 13.21 -9.29
CA ILE A 176 3.04 12.95 -8.54
C ILE A 176 2.67 14.22 -7.77
N VAL A 177 1.45 14.68 -7.95
CA VAL A 177 0.92 15.91 -7.33
C VAL A 177 -0.45 15.65 -6.74
N LYS A 178 -0.90 16.51 -5.83
CA LYS A 178 -2.28 16.49 -5.32
C LYS A 178 -3.27 16.65 -6.46
N ASN A 179 -4.33 15.85 -6.41
CA ASN A 179 -5.46 15.99 -7.30
C ASN A 179 -6.31 17.19 -6.87
N PRO A 180 -6.37 18.29 -7.63
CA PRO A 180 -7.14 19.47 -7.24
C PRO A 180 -8.65 19.24 -7.28
N ARG A 181 -9.11 18.11 -7.84
CA ARG A 181 -10.53 17.77 -7.93
C ARG A 181 -11.05 17.02 -6.70
N VAL A 182 -10.17 16.50 -5.85
CA VAL A 182 -10.56 15.82 -4.61
C VAL A 182 -10.48 16.83 -3.48
N VAL A 183 -11.64 17.22 -2.93
CA VAL A 183 -11.70 18.02 -1.71
C VAL A 183 -11.38 17.09 -0.56
N GLY A 184 -10.34 17.41 0.22
CA GLY A 184 -9.77 16.53 1.25
C GLY A 184 -10.83 15.87 2.13
N SER A 185 -10.75 14.54 2.24
CA SER A 185 -11.55 13.72 3.15
C SER A 185 -11.11 13.86 4.60
#